data_AF-I4FK14-F1
#
_entry.id   AF-I4FK14-F1
#
_cell.length_a   1.000
_cell.length_b   1.000
_cell.length_c   1.000
_cell.angle_alpha   90.00
_cell.angle_beta   90.00
_cell.angle_gamma   90.00
#
_symmetry.space_group_name_H-M   'P 1'
#
loop_
_entity.id
_entity.type
_entity.pdbx_description
1 polymer ?
#
loop_
_entity_poly.entity_id
_entity_poly.type
_entity_poly.pdbx_seq_one_letter_code
_entity_poly.pdbx_strand_id
1 'polypeptide(L)'
;MSFLIETLRQKVKQRAGNRCEYCLIHQDYIMRRLQIDHIQPLAKGGANTEDNLCLACELCNQYKWIQTEAIDPKYEVLVSLFNPRLQKWQEHCTWTQEGTEIMGVTACGRATIVALRLNSNLAVIVRKNWVKAGWHPPDLQTESGSSVFVMQWTGVIRDGTLI
;
A
#
# COMPACT_ATOMS: atom_id res chain seq x y z
N MET A 1 25.34 -5.29 1.14
CA MET A 1 24.07 -5.04 1.86
C MET A 1 24.22 -3.76 2.64
N SER A 2 23.34 -2.78 2.44
CA SER A 2 23.34 -1.53 3.20
C SER A 2 22.82 -1.78 4.63
N PHE A 3 23.57 -1.38 5.65
CA PHE A 3 23.16 -1.50 7.04
C PHE A 3 22.17 -0.37 7.39
N LEU A 4 20.90 -0.71 7.58
CA LEU A 4 19.88 0.21 8.11
C LEU A 4 19.76 0.00 9.62
N ILE A 5 19.77 1.08 10.39
CA ILE A 5 19.53 1.03 11.83
C ILE A 5 18.10 0.55 12.11
N GLU A 6 17.93 -0.27 13.15
CA GLU A 6 16.63 -0.89 13.44
C GLU A 6 15.55 0.14 13.77
N THR A 7 15.92 1.24 14.45
CA THR A 7 14.99 2.34 14.73
C THR A 7 14.39 2.96 13.47
N LEU A 8 15.18 3.09 12.40
CA LEU A 8 14.71 3.59 11.11
C LEU A 8 13.75 2.59 10.44
N ARG A 9 14.03 1.29 10.54
CA ARG A 9 13.14 0.24 10.04
C ARG A 9 11.78 0.28 10.73
N GLN A 10 11.76 0.45 12.05
CA GLN A 10 10.54 0.52 12.84
C GLN A 10 9.72 1.77 12.51
N LYS A 11 10.37 2.93 12.37
CA LYS A 11 9.69 4.17 11.93
C LYS A 11 8.99 4.01 10.58
N VAL A 12 9.69 3.45 9.59
CA VAL A 12 9.11 3.18 8.26
C VAL A 12 7.91 2.25 8.36
N LYS A 13 7.99 1.18 9.15
CA LYS A 13 6.89 0.23 9.36
C LYS A 13 5.67 0.87 10.03
N GLN A 14 5.90 1.63 11.09
CA GLN A 14 4.85 2.30 11.86
C GLN A 14 4.11 3.33 11.00
N ARG A 15 4.86 4.18 10.29
CA ARG A 15 4.31 5.18 9.37
C ARG A 15 3.47 4.54 8.26
N ALA A 16 3.91 3.40 7.74
CA ALA A 16 3.21 2.70 6.67
C ALA A 16 1.98 1.89 7.14
N GLY A 17 1.59 1.98 8.42
CA GLY A 17 0.48 1.20 8.97
C GLY A 17 0.70 -0.31 8.83
N ASN A 18 1.96 -0.76 8.77
CA ASN A 18 2.35 -2.14 8.46
C ASN A 18 1.77 -2.67 7.13
N ARG A 19 1.61 -1.78 6.15
CA ARG A 19 1.17 -2.08 4.78
C ARG A 19 2.25 -1.80 3.74
N CYS A 20 2.22 -2.53 2.63
CA CYS A 20 2.97 -2.11 1.45
C CYS A 20 2.45 -0.76 0.96
N GLU A 21 3.31 0.23 0.81
CA GLU A 21 2.91 1.59 0.43
C GLU A 21 2.54 1.72 -1.06
N TYR A 22 2.80 0.68 -1.87
CA TYR A 22 2.39 0.61 -3.28
C TYR A 22 1.02 -0.06 -3.48
N CYS A 23 0.81 -1.23 -2.83
CA CYS A 23 -0.36 -2.08 -3.07
C CYS A 23 -1.29 -2.24 -1.85
N LEU A 24 -0.95 -1.59 -0.73
CA LEU A 24 -1.71 -1.50 0.51
C LEU A 24 -2.03 -2.82 1.22
N ILE A 25 -1.36 -3.90 0.82
CA ILE A 25 -1.45 -5.20 1.50
C ILE A 25 -0.87 -5.09 2.90
N HIS A 26 -1.61 -5.56 3.90
CA HIS A 26 -1.13 -5.63 5.28
C HIS A 26 -0.19 -6.83 5.47
N GLN A 27 0.81 -6.69 6.35
CA GLN A 27 1.74 -7.76 6.70
C GLN A 27 1.03 -9.05 7.12
N ASP A 28 -0.09 -8.96 7.83
CA ASP A 28 -0.79 -10.14 8.38
C ASP A 28 -1.46 -11.00 7.29
N TYR A 29 -1.57 -10.49 6.06
CA TYR A 29 -2.19 -11.22 4.96
C TYR A 29 -1.18 -12.00 4.11
N ILE A 30 0.12 -11.90 4.44
CA ILE A 30 1.20 -12.53 3.68
C ILE A 30 2.21 -13.25 4.57
N MET A 31 2.75 -14.35 4.05
CA MET A 31 3.75 -15.15 4.75
C MET A 31 5.16 -14.52 4.73
N ARG A 32 5.41 -13.65 3.75
CA ARG A 32 6.69 -12.94 3.61
C ARG A 32 6.67 -11.64 4.40
N ARG A 33 7.79 -11.32 5.05
CA ARG A 33 7.96 -10.03 5.72
C ARG A 33 8.00 -8.92 4.68
N LEU A 34 7.26 -7.84 4.93
CA LEU A 34 7.41 -6.58 4.22
C LEU A 34 8.85 -6.09 4.39
N GLN A 35 9.38 -5.54 3.31
CA GLN A 35 10.76 -5.14 3.15
C GLN A 35 10.85 -3.62 3.11
N ILE A 36 12.01 -3.11 3.53
CA ILE A 36 12.34 -1.71 3.31
C ILE A 36 12.83 -1.58 1.86
N ASP A 37 12.15 -0.75 1.09
CA ASP A 37 12.52 -0.36 -0.28
C ASP A 37 13.03 1.09 -0.29
N HIS A 38 13.95 1.37 -1.20
CA HIS A 38 14.48 2.69 -1.46
C HIS A 38 13.76 3.29 -2.67
N ILE A 39 13.01 4.36 -2.46
CA ILE A 39 12.22 5.02 -3.51
C ILE A 39 13.13 5.48 -4.65
N GLN A 40 14.17 6.26 -4.33
CA GLN A 40 15.37 6.41 -5.15
C GLN A 40 16.33 5.26 -4.81
N PRO A 41 16.60 4.31 -5.72
CA PRO A 41 17.46 3.17 -5.45
C PRO A 41 18.89 3.58 -5.09
N LEU A 42 19.56 2.83 -4.21
CA LEU A 42 20.98 3.05 -3.89
C LEU A 42 21.86 3.03 -5.14
N ALA A 43 21.57 2.14 -6.09
CA ALA A 43 22.29 2.05 -7.37
C ALA A 43 22.16 3.32 -8.24
N LYS A 44 21.20 4.18 -7.94
CA LYS A 44 20.98 5.48 -8.59
C LYS A 44 21.23 6.65 -7.62
N GLY A 45 22.09 6.46 -6.61
CA GLY A 45 22.49 7.51 -5.67
C GLY A 45 21.50 7.79 -4.53
N GLY A 46 20.52 6.90 -4.29
CA GLY A 46 19.61 7.01 -3.15
C GLY A 46 20.33 6.90 -1.80
N ALA A 47 19.72 7.48 -0.76
CA ALA A 47 20.25 7.47 0.61
C ALA A 47 19.44 6.56 1.54
N ASN A 48 20.05 6.16 2.66
CA ASN A 48 19.39 5.45 3.76
C ASN A 48 18.65 6.42 4.71
N THR A 49 17.77 7.26 4.18
CA THR A 49 17.05 8.29 4.93
C THR A 49 15.56 7.99 4.99
N GLU A 50 14.89 8.42 6.05
CA GLU A 50 13.44 8.18 6.24
C GLU A 50 12.59 8.65 5.05
N ASP A 51 12.99 9.75 4.41
CA ASP A 51 12.35 10.36 3.23
C ASP A 51 12.65 9.65 1.91
N ASN A 52 13.55 8.67 1.90
CA ASN A 52 13.84 7.83 0.75
C ASN A 52 13.41 6.37 0.95
N LEU A 53 12.90 6.02 2.14
CA LEU A 53 12.53 4.65 2.47
C LEU A 53 11.00 4.50 2.52
N CYS A 54 10.52 3.39 1.98
CA CYS A 54 9.14 2.96 2.12
C CYS A 54 9.05 1.47 2.50
N LEU A 55 7.89 1.07 3.01
CA LEU A 55 7.57 -0.32 3.26
C LEU A 55 6.94 -0.94 2.00
N ALA A 56 7.49 -2.05 1.52
CA ALA A 56 7.03 -2.72 0.31
C ALA A 56 6.87 -4.22 0.53
N CYS A 57 5.88 -4.86 -0.13
CA CYS A 57 5.87 -6.31 -0.20
C CYS A 57 6.96 -6.80 -1.15
N GLU A 58 7.39 -8.06 -0.97
CA GLU A 58 8.46 -8.67 -1.77
C GLU A 58 8.22 -8.53 -3.27
N LEU A 59 6.99 -8.76 -3.75
CA LEU A 59 6.65 -8.64 -5.17
C LEU A 59 6.80 -7.20 -5.69
N CYS A 60 6.22 -6.22 -4.99
CA CYS A 60 6.33 -4.82 -5.41
C CYS A 60 7.79 -4.36 -5.42
N ASN A 61 8.56 -4.73 -4.40
CA ASN A 61 9.98 -4.40 -4.29
C ASN A 61 10.79 -5.02 -5.42
N GLN A 62 10.57 -6.31 -5.73
CA GLN A 62 11.27 -7.01 -6.81
C GLN A 62 10.93 -6.46 -8.19
N TYR A 63 9.65 -6.16 -8.47
CA TYR A 63 9.27 -5.58 -9.75
C TYR A 63 9.78 -4.14 -9.89
N LYS A 64 9.71 -3.33 -8.83
CA LYS A 64 10.29 -2.00 -8.84
C LYS A 64 11.80 -2.06 -9.08
N TRP A 65 12.54 -2.89 -8.34
CA TRP A 65 13.99 -3.02 -8.46
C TRP A 65 14.68 -1.64 -8.44
N ILE A 66 15.28 -1.23 -9.57
CA ILE A 66 15.89 0.10 -9.74
C ILE A 66 15.04 1.08 -10.56
N GLN A 67 13.82 0.71 -10.92
CA GLN A 67 12.91 1.57 -11.68
C GLN A 67 12.46 2.75 -10.82
N THR A 68 12.50 3.93 -11.43
CA THR A 68 12.04 5.21 -10.86
C THR A 68 11.00 5.88 -11.76
N GLU A 69 10.83 5.35 -12.97
CA GLU A 69 9.98 5.85 -14.03
C GLU A 69 9.48 4.65 -14.87
N ALA A 70 8.35 4.82 -15.52
CA ALA A 70 7.83 3.87 -16.50
C ALA A 70 6.91 4.59 -17.51
N ILE A 71 6.61 3.91 -18.61
CA ILE A 71 5.68 4.42 -19.62
C ILE A 71 4.25 4.35 -19.08
N ASP A 72 3.53 5.46 -19.11
CA ASP A 72 2.07 5.47 -18.92
C ASP A 72 1.42 4.76 -20.11
N PRO A 73 0.73 3.62 -19.90
CA PRO A 73 0.13 2.84 -20.98
C PRO A 73 -0.97 3.59 -21.76
N LYS A 74 -1.52 4.68 -21.22
CA LYS A 74 -2.59 5.43 -21.89
C LYS A 74 -2.07 6.45 -22.89
N TYR A 75 -1.03 7.19 -22.52
CA TYR A 75 -0.52 8.31 -23.31
C TYR A 75 0.88 8.05 -23.88
N GLU A 76 1.47 6.89 -23.59
CA GLU A 76 2.79 6.46 -24.08
C GLU A 76 3.94 7.43 -23.72
N VAL A 77 3.80 8.10 -22.57
CA VAL A 77 4.80 9.04 -22.05
C VAL A 77 5.54 8.45 -20.86
N LEU A 78 6.84 8.72 -20.79
CA LEU A 78 7.67 8.36 -19.63
C LEU A 78 7.31 9.27 -18.45
N VAL A 79 6.92 8.66 -17.34
CA VAL A 79 6.55 9.38 -16.11
C VAL A 79 7.20 8.74 -14.89
N SER A 80 7.43 9.54 -13.86
CA SER A 80 7.89 9.03 -12.56
C SER A 80 6.90 8.03 -11.96
N LEU A 81 7.43 6.99 -11.31
CA LEU A 81 6.65 6.08 -10.50
C LEU A 81 6.16 6.76 -9.22
N PHE A 82 5.13 6.19 -8.61
CA PHE A 82 4.52 6.68 -7.39
C PHE A 82 5.56 6.76 -6.25
N ASN A 83 5.60 7.92 -5.60
CA ASN A 83 6.47 8.21 -4.48
C ASN A 83 5.62 8.44 -3.21
N PRO A 84 5.54 7.46 -2.28
CA PRO A 84 4.72 7.58 -1.08
C PRO A 84 5.20 8.63 -0.06
N ARG A 85 6.36 9.27 -0.31
CA ARG A 85 6.85 10.40 0.51
C ARG A 85 6.41 11.75 -0.03
N LEU A 86 6.05 11.83 -1.30
CA LEU A 86 5.65 13.09 -1.96
C LEU A 86 4.19 13.10 -2.41
N GLN A 87 3.54 11.94 -2.47
CA GLN A 87 2.22 11.78 -3.09
C GLN A 87 1.28 10.98 -2.19
N LYS A 88 -0.01 11.31 -2.21
CA LYS A 88 -1.05 10.51 -1.54
C LYS A 88 -1.56 9.43 -2.47
N TRP A 89 -1.67 8.20 -1.97
CA TRP A 89 -2.09 7.06 -2.80
C TRP A 89 -3.45 7.29 -3.46
N GLN A 90 -4.41 7.85 -2.71
CA GLN A 90 -5.79 8.12 -3.14
C GLN A 90 -5.91 9.18 -4.23
N GLU A 91 -4.87 9.99 -4.45
CA GLU A 91 -4.83 10.99 -5.54
C GLU A 91 -4.37 10.35 -6.86
N HIS A 92 -3.72 9.17 -6.81
CA HIS A 92 -3.12 8.51 -7.97
C HIS A 92 -3.78 7.17 -8.32
N CYS A 93 -4.34 6.50 -7.32
CA CYS A 93 -4.88 5.16 -7.41
C CYS A 93 -6.23 5.07 -6.67
N THR A 94 -7.07 4.16 -7.13
CA THR A 94 -8.29 3.74 -6.43
C THR A 94 -8.48 2.23 -6.57
N TRP A 95 -9.34 1.65 -5.74
CA TRP A 95 -9.77 0.26 -5.91
C TRP A 95 -10.94 0.17 -6.88
N THR A 96 -11.08 -0.94 -7.60
CA THR A 96 -12.35 -1.26 -8.27
C THR A 96 -13.47 -1.44 -7.25
N GLN A 97 -14.73 -1.43 -7.70
CA GLN A 97 -15.88 -1.62 -6.82
C GLN A 97 -15.81 -2.95 -6.07
N GLU A 98 -15.26 -3.98 -6.69
CA GLU A 98 -15.05 -5.30 -6.09
C GLU A 98 -13.89 -5.33 -5.09
N GLY A 99 -13.05 -4.28 -5.07
CA GLY A 99 -11.88 -4.20 -4.21
C GLY A 99 -10.72 -5.12 -4.61
N THR A 100 -10.74 -5.71 -5.81
CA THR A 100 -9.76 -6.75 -6.18
C THR A 100 -8.63 -6.26 -7.07
N GLU A 101 -8.83 -5.13 -7.74
CA GLU A 101 -7.88 -4.52 -8.64
C GLU A 101 -7.66 -3.05 -8.29
N ILE A 102 -6.44 -2.57 -8.57
CA ILE A 102 -6.07 -1.16 -8.42
C ILE A 102 -6.21 -0.48 -9.78
N MET A 103 -6.91 0.65 -9.83
CA MET A 103 -7.03 1.50 -11.01
C MET A 103 -6.20 2.77 -10.85
N GLY A 104 -5.41 3.10 -11.87
CA GLY A 104 -4.61 4.32 -11.89
C GLY A 104 -5.41 5.49 -12.46
N VAL A 105 -5.71 6.50 -11.64
CA VAL A 105 -6.47 7.69 -12.05
C VAL A 105 -5.59 8.80 -12.63
N THR A 106 -4.26 8.65 -12.48
CA THR A 106 -3.25 9.55 -13.06
C THR A 106 -2.25 8.77 -13.93
N ALA A 107 -1.45 9.48 -14.74
CA ALA A 107 -0.36 8.86 -15.51
C ALA A 107 0.64 8.11 -14.59
N CYS A 108 1.04 8.77 -13.49
CA CYS A 108 1.87 8.17 -12.44
C CYS A 108 1.27 6.88 -11.88
N GLY A 109 -0.03 6.88 -11.53
CA GLY A 109 -0.72 5.71 -11.00
C GLY A 109 -0.75 4.55 -12.00
N ARG A 110 -1.13 4.81 -13.25
CA ARG A 110 -1.17 3.79 -14.32
C ARG A 110 0.21 3.19 -14.60
N ALA A 111 1.23 4.04 -14.76
CA ALA A 111 2.61 3.60 -14.96
C ALA A 111 3.09 2.74 -13.78
N THR A 112 2.78 3.13 -12.54
CA THR A 112 3.14 2.37 -11.34
C THR A 112 2.48 1.00 -11.29
N ILE A 113 1.18 0.92 -11.58
CA ILE A 113 0.43 -0.34 -11.57
C ILE A 113 1.04 -1.34 -12.56
N VAL A 114 1.38 -0.88 -13.76
CA VAL A 114 2.00 -1.70 -14.80
C VAL A 114 3.42 -2.11 -14.40
N ALA A 115 4.27 -1.14 -14.02
CA ALA A 115 5.67 -1.37 -13.71
C ALA A 115 5.86 -2.33 -12.53
N LEU A 116 5.06 -2.18 -11.48
CA LEU A 116 5.12 -3.02 -10.27
C LEU A 116 4.21 -4.26 -10.34
N ARG A 117 3.49 -4.44 -11.46
CA ARG A 117 2.52 -5.53 -11.67
C ARG A 117 1.52 -5.67 -10.52
N LEU A 118 0.97 -4.54 -10.08
CA LEU A 118 0.12 -4.48 -8.88
C LEU A 118 -1.19 -5.28 -9.00
N ASN A 119 -1.60 -5.61 -10.23
CA ASN A 119 -2.76 -6.44 -10.56
C ASN A 119 -2.37 -7.75 -11.25
N SER A 120 -1.24 -8.36 -10.90
CA SER A 120 -0.93 -9.73 -11.37
C SER A 120 -2.07 -10.70 -11.05
N ASN A 121 -2.28 -11.71 -11.90
CA ASN A 121 -3.36 -12.70 -11.73
C ASN A 121 -3.42 -13.27 -10.31
N LEU A 122 -2.25 -13.60 -9.73
CA LEU A 122 -2.17 -14.11 -8.36
C LEU A 122 -2.62 -13.07 -7.34
N ALA A 123 -2.20 -11.80 -7.47
CA ALA A 123 -2.63 -10.75 -6.56
C ALA A 123 -4.15 -10.55 -6.57
N VAL A 124 -4.77 -10.56 -7.77
CA VAL A 124 -6.22 -10.43 -7.91
C VAL A 124 -6.96 -11.65 -7.32
N ILE A 125 -6.48 -12.87 -7.57
CA ILE A 125 -7.06 -14.10 -6.99
C ILE A 125 -7.02 -14.05 -5.47
N VAL A 126 -5.90 -13.65 -4.89
CA VAL A 126 -5.76 -13.62 -3.43
C VAL A 126 -6.62 -12.49 -2.84
N ARG A 127 -6.66 -11.30 -3.46
CA ARG A 127 -7.57 -10.22 -3.02
C ARG A 127 -9.03 -10.62 -3.09
N LYS A 128 -9.47 -11.39 -4.08
CA LYS A 128 -10.83 -11.97 -4.11
C LYS A 128 -11.14 -12.78 -2.85
N ASN A 129 -10.18 -13.54 -2.34
CA ASN A 129 -10.36 -14.28 -1.09
C ASN A 129 -10.39 -13.36 0.13
N TRP A 130 -9.57 -12.31 0.17
CA TRP A 130 -9.60 -11.33 1.26
C TRP A 130 -10.88 -10.50 1.29
N VAL A 131 -11.43 -10.14 0.12
CA VAL A 131 -12.73 -9.47 0.01
C VAL A 131 -13.83 -10.36 0.56
N LYS A 132 -13.85 -11.66 0.20
CA LYS A 132 -14.80 -12.63 0.78
C LYS A 132 -14.68 -12.75 2.30
N ALA A 133 -13.49 -12.56 2.85
CA ALA A 133 -13.23 -12.58 4.29
C ALA A 133 -13.49 -11.23 4.99
N GLY A 134 -13.83 -10.16 4.25
CA GLY A 134 -14.04 -8.82 4.81
C GLY A 134 -12.75 -8.07 5.19
N TRP A 135 -11.58 -8.51 4.70
CA TRP A 135 -10.27 -7.92 5.04
C TRP A 135 -9.79 -6.86 4.04
N HIS A 136 -10.48 -6.72 2.91
CA HIS A 136 -10.04 -5.91 1.78
C HIS A 136 -11.25 -5.36 1.00
N PRO A 137 -11.16 -4.15 0.40
CA PRO A 137 -10.03 -3.21 0.39
C PRO A 137 -9.78 -2.56 1.77
N PRO A 138 -8.58 -2.03 2.03
CA PRO A 138 -8.32 -1.33 3.30
C PRO A 138 -9.10 -0.02 3.36
N ASP A 139 -9.58 0.33 4.55
CA ASP A 139 -10.11 1.67 4.81
C ASP A 139 -8.95 2.64 5.05
N LEU A 140 -8.72 3.52 4.07
CA LEU A 140 -7.64 4.50 4.11
C LEU A 140 -7.97 5.77 4.91
N GLN A 141 -9.17 5.87 5.50
CA GLN A 141 -9.58 7.03 6.31
C GLN A 141 -9.21 6.88 7.79
N THR A 142 -8.88 5.67 8.24
CA THR A 142 -8.64 5.38 9.67
C THR A 142 -7.25 5.75 10.18
N GLU A 143 -6.34 6.22 9.32
CA GLU A 143 -4.91 6.35 9.65
C GLU A 143 -4.46 7.79 9.96
N SER A 144 -5.36 8.79 9.92
CA SER A 144 -5.10 10.15 10.40
C SER A 144 -5.79 10.42 11.75
N GLY A 145 -5.34 9.74 12.81
CA GLY A 145 -5.61 10.14 14.19
C GLY A 145 -6.77 9.43 14.89
N SER A 146 -6.43 8.84 16.05
CA SER A 146 -7.33 8.44 17.14
C SER A 146 -8.45 7.47 16.80
N SER A 147 -8.20 6.20 17.11
CA SER A 147 -9.22 5.19 17.36
C SER A 147 -10.27 5.73 18.36
N VAL A 148 -11.43 6.15 17.86
CA VAL A 148 -12.67 6.12 18.61
C VAL A 148 -13.42 4.89 18.13
N PHE A 149 -13.28 3.79 18.86
CA PHE A 149 -14.20 2.66 18.73
C PHE A 149 -15.60 3.16 19.15
N VAL A 150 -16.42 3.57 18.18
CA VAL A 150 -17.87 3.61 18.39
C VAL A 150 -18.38 2.22 18.10
N MET A 151 -18.38 1.35 19.12
CA MET A 151 -19.20 0.14 19.09
C MET A 151 -20.66 0.59 19.00
N GLN A 152 -21.25 0.53 17.81
CA GLN A 152 -22.70 0.59 17.67
C GLN A 152 -23.29 -0.69 18.26
N TRP A 153 -23.68 -0.62 19.54
CA TRP A 153 -24.60 -1.58 20.13
C TRP A 153 -25.97 -1.39 19.49
N THR A 154 -26.34 -2.28 18.57
CA THR A 154 -27.73 -2.46 18.16
C THR A 154 -28.45 -3.32 19.20
N GLY A 155 -28.79 -2.69 20.33
CA GLY A 155 -29.63 -3.28 21.37
C GLY A 155 -31.04 -2.70 21.29
N VAL A 156 -32.01 -3.50 20.82
CA VAL A 156 -33.43 -3.16 20.85
C VAL A 156 -33.90 -3.15 22.31
N ILE A 157 -34.34 -2.00 22.80
CA ILE A 157 -35.03 -1.90 24.10
C ILE A 157 -36.47 -2.37 23.89
N ARG A 158 -36.81 -3.53 24.42
CA ARG A 158 -38.19 -3.84 24.84
C ARG A 158 -38.19 -4.04 26.34
N ASP A 159 -38.94 -3.17 27.02
CA ASP A 159 -39.40 -3.31 28.40
C ASP A 159 -38.32 -3.42 29.50
N GLY A 160 -37.49 -2.38 29.59
CA GLY A 160 -37.22 -1.69 30.86
C GLY A 160 -36.64 -2.46 32.06
N THR A 161 -35.99 -3.61 31.90
CA THR A 161 -35.27 -4.28 33.00
C THR A 161 -33.89 -4.78 32.54
N LEU A 162 -32.84 -4.37 33.25
CA LEU A 162 -31.44 -4.70 32.97
C LEU A 162 -31.12 -6.14 33.43
N ILE A 163 -30.50 -6.93 32.55
CA ILE A 163 -29.54 -8.00 32.90
C ILE A 163 -28.25 -7.75 32.12
#